data_AF-A0A9P6B105-F1
#
_entry.id   AF-A0A9P6B105-F1
#
_cell.length_a   1.000
_cell.length_b   1.000
_cell.length_c   1.000
_cell.angle_alpha   90.00
_cell.angle_beta   90.00
_cell.angle_gamma   90.00
#
_symmetry.space_group_name_H-M   'P 1'
#
loop_
_entity.id
_entity.type
_entity.pdbx_description
1 polymer ?
#
loop_
_entity_poly.entity_id
_entity_poly.type
_entity_poly.pdbx_seq_one_letter_code
_entity_poly.pdbx_strand_id
1 'polypeptide(L)'
;IELHICPCAPAPVQLVKWGLFPCSPVHPALAVSLEMLEFMSELFVHLAPNEAAWADMLVKFLARQGHVFKAQDSLHQQFGSALAQYQVLVHIVDAEINKQISVGHHEVLSHDPADWDNIAPEMIVLPKLDESTPITA
;
A
#
# COMPACT_ATOMS: atom_id res chain seq x y z
N ILE A 1 9.04 11.91 13.55
CA ILE A 1 7.69 11.55 13.04
C ILE A 1 6.78 11.53 14.25
N GLU A 2 5.88 12.49 14.36
CA GLU A 2 4.88 12.54 15.44
C GLU A 2 3.51 12.26 14.83
N LEU A 3 2.76 11.29 15.37
CA LEU A 3 1.46 10.89 14.84
C LEU A 3 0.34 11.37 15.77
N HIS A 4 -0.72 11.95 15.19
CA HIS A 4 -1.90 12.38 15.93
C HIS A 4 -3.02 11.34 15.81
N ILE A 5 -3.02 10.34 16.69
CA ILE A 5 -3.93 9.19 16.56
C ILE A 5 -5.34 9.56 17.06
N CYS A 6 -6.32 9.53 16.16
CA CYS A 6 -7.75 9.63 16.48
C CYS A 6 -8.55 8.60 15.67
N PRO A 7 -9.80 8.28 16.05
CA PRO A 7 -10.69 7.46 15.23
C PRO A 7 -10.88 8.03 13.81
N CYS A 8 -10.76 9.36 13.67
CA CYS A 8 -10.81 10.09 12.41
C CYS A 8 -9.55 9.99 11.54
N ALA A 9 -8.41 9.65 12.13
CA ALA A 9 -7.11 9.60 11.47
C ALA A 9 -6.30 8.47 12.09
N PRO A 10 -6.53 7.22 11.66
CA PRO A 10 -5.77 6.08 12.13
C PRO A 10 -4.28 6.24 11.81
N ALA A 11 -3.41 5.71 12.67
CA ALA A 11 -1.96 5.76 12.46
C ALA A 11 -1.51 5.20 11.09
N PRO A 12 -2.06 4.09 10.57
CA PRO A 12 -1.72 3.60 9.24
C PRO A 12 -1.97 4.61 8.12
N VAL A 13 -3.09 5.34 8.17
CA VAL A 13 -3.46 6.32 7.14
C VAL A 13 -2.48 7.50 7.14
N GLN A 14 -2.07 7.97 8.32
CA GLN A 14 -1.10 9.05 8.44
C GLN A 14 0.29 8.64 7.95
N LEU A 15 0.72 7.41 8.27
CA LEU A 15 2.00 6.88 7.80
C LEU A 15 2.04 6.78 6.27
N VAL A 16 0.98 6.25 5.65
CA VAL A 16 0.90 6.12 4.19
C VAL A 16 0.94 7.49 3.52
N LYS A 17 0.27 8.49 4.08
CA LYS A 17 0.37 9.89 3.60
C LYS A 17 1.80 10.44 3.63
N TRP A 18 2.69 9.88 4.46
CA TRP A 18 4.09 10.24 4.55
C TRP A 18 5.03 9.31 3.78
N GLY A 19 4.49 8.43 2.94
CA GLY A 19 5.28 7.46 2.18
C GLY A 19 5.80 6.30 3.03
N LEU A 20 5.22 6.08 4.21
CA LEU A 20 5.62 5.02 5.14
C LEU A 20 4.49 4.01 5.32
N PHE A 21 4.85 2.76 5.55
CA PHE A 21 3.92 1.67 5.73
C PHE A 21 4.16 0.97 7.08
N PRO A 22 3.13 0.79 7.90
CA PRO A 22 3.29 0.17 9.21
C PRO A 22 3.56 -1.34 9.09
N CYS A 23 4.38 -1.88 9.99
CA CYS A 23 4.59 -3.33 10.11
C CYS A 23 3.36 -4.09 10.66
N SER A 24 2.42 -3.38 11.29
CA SER A 24 1.18 -3.94 11.83
C SER A 24 0.08 -2.87 11.82
N PRO A 25 -1.16 -3.22 11.44
CA PRO A 25 -2.28 -2.28 11.46
C PRO A 25 -2.74 -1.93 12.88
N VAL A 26 -2.48 -2.80 13.87
CA VAL A 26 -3.00 -2.66 15.24
C VAL A 26 -1.97 -2.02 16.19
N HIS A 27 -0.70 -2.37 16.06
CA HIS A 27 0.39 -1.81 16.87
C HIS A 27 1.65 -1.62 16.00
N PRO A 28 1.78 -0.49 15.29
CA PRO A 28 2.94 -0.24 14.45
C PRO A 28 4.17 0.04 15.32
N ALA A 29 5.01 -0.98 15.51
CA ALA A 29 6.31 -0.85 16.17
C ALA A 29 7.40 -0.31 15.24
N LEU A 30 7.19 -0.45 13.93
CA LEU A 30 8.09 -0.03 12.87
C LEU A 30 7.26 0.45 11.68
N ALA A 31 7.76 1.46 10.99
CA ALA A 31 7.24 1.87 9.69
C ALA A 31 8.38 1.80 8.65
N VAL A 32 8.08 1.26 7.49
CA VAL A 32 9.02 1.02 6.38
C VAL A 32 8.63 1.93 5.21
N SER A 33 9.59 2.44 4.44
CA SER A 33 9.27 3.26 3.25
C SER A 33 8.48 2.45 2.21
N LEU A 34 7.47 3.07 1.59
CA LEU A 34 6.73 2.47 0.48
C LEU A 34 7.65 2.16 -0.70
N GLU A 35 8.56 3.07 -1.06
CA GLU A 35 9.54 2.87 -2.14
C GLU A 35 10.41 1.63 -1.88
N MET A 36 10.72 1.39 -0.61
CA MET A 36 11.53 0.26 -0.19
C MET A 36 10.76 -1.05 -0.26
N LEU A 37 9.47 -1.04 0.09
CA LEU A 37 8.60 -2.21 -0.03
C LEU A 37 8.31 -2.55 -1.48
N GLU A 38 8.13 -1.55 -2.33
CA GLU A 38 7.97 -1.71 -3.77
C GLU A 38 9.24 -2.32 -4.39
N PHE A 39 10.41 -1.73 -4.11
CA PHE A 39 11.70 -2.28 -4.55
C PHE A 39 11.91 -3.73 -4.12
N MET A 40 11.54 -4.08 -2.89
CA MET A 40 11.70 -5.44 -2.37
C MET A 40 10.70 -6.42 -2.97
N SER A 41 9.48 -5.96 -3.26
CA SER A 41 8.48 -6.76 -3.96
C SER A 41 8.99 -7.14 -5.35
N GLU A 42 9.55 -6.18 -6.10
CA GLU A 42 10.18 -6.43 -7.40
C GLU A 42 11.43 -7.31 -7.28
N LEU A 43 12.28 -7.07 -6.29
CA LEU A 43 13.49 -7.87 -6.08
C LEU A 43 13.15 -9.35 -5.83
N PHE A 44 12.09 -9.63 -5.07
CA PHE A 44 11.68 -11.00 -4.75
C PHE A 44 11.00 -11.75 -5.91
N VAL A 45 10.56 -11.04 -6.96
CA VAL A 45 10.18 -11.69 -8.23
C VAL A 45 11.41 -12.25 -8.96
N HIS A 46 12.55 -11.56 -8.84
CA HIS A 46 13.77 -11.88 -9.58
C HIS A 46 14.81 -12.68 -8.78
N LEU A 47 14.66 -12.73 -7.46
CA LEU A 47 15.60 -13.38 -6.56
C LEU A 47 14.83 -14.18 -5.50
N ALA A 48 15.33 -15.37 -5.16
CA ALA A 48 14.76 -16.14 -4.06
C ALA A 48 14.72 -15.26 -2.78
N PRO A 49 13.60 -15.26 -2.03
CA PRO A 49 13.42 -14.38 -0.89
C PRO A 49 14.45 -14.71 0.18
N ASN A 50 15.52 -13.92 0.22
CA ASN A 50 16.59 -14.01 1.22
C ASN A 50 16.34 -13.00 2.34
N GLU A 51 15.07 -12.80 2.69
CA GLU A 51 14.62 -11.77 3.62
C GLU A 51 15.44 -11.74 4.91
N ALA A 52 15.83 -12.90 5.44
CA ALA A 52 16.69 -13.03 6.61
C ALA A 52 18.11 -12.47 6.40
N ALA A 53 18.74 -12.78 5.26
CA ALA A 53 20.07 -12.26 4.93
C ALA A 53 20.04 -10.74 4.69
N TRP A 54 18.97 -10.27 4.07
CA TRP A 54 18.75 -8.85 3.84
C TRP A 54 18.49 -8.10 5.16
N ALA A 55 17.60 -8.62 6.02
CA ALA A 55 17.30 -8.05 7.33
C ALA A 55 18.55 -8.04 8.24
N ASP A 56 19.36 -9.09 8.22
CA ASP A 56 20.65 -9.13 8.92
C ASP A 56 21.61 -8.04 8.43
N MET A 57 21.70 -7.85 7.11
CA MET A 57 22.47 -6.74 6.53
C MET A 57 21.95 -5.38 7.00
N LEU A 58 20.62 -5.20 7.04
CA LEU A 58 20.01 -3.95 7.47
C LEU A 58 20.24 -3.68 8.95
N VAL A 59 20.09 -4.69 9.83
CA VAL A 59 20.43 -4.56 11.26
C VAL A 59 21.88 -4.13 11.41
N LYS A 60 22.81 -4.78 10.71
CA LYS A 60 24.24 -4.45 10.77
C LYS A 60 24.54 -3.05 10.25
N PHE A 61 23.89 -2.63 9.16
CA PHE A 61 24.01 -1.29 8.61
C PHE A 61 23.51 -0.23 9.59
N LEU A 62 22.31 -0.42 10.14
CA LEU A 62 21.70 0.49 11.10
C LEU A 62 22.48 0.54 12.41
N ALA A 63 23.03 -0.58 12.88
CA ALA A 63 23.93 -0.63 14.04
C ALA A 63 25.18 0.23 13.86
N ARG A 64 25.77 0.26 12.65
CA ARG A 64 26.90 1.16 12.33
C ARG A 64 26.51 2.64 12.36
N GLN A 65 25.24 2.96 12.14
CA GLN A 65 24.71 4.32 12.25
C GLN A 65 24.23 4.68 13.66
N GLY A 66 24.42 3.77 14.65
CA GLY A 66 24.05 4.00 16.04
C GLY A 66 22.63 3.58 16.40
N HIS A 67 21.89 2.95 15.49
CA HIS A 67 20.55 2.42 15.75
C HIS A 67 20.64 0.96 16.24
N VAL A 68 20.17 0.70 17.46
CA VAL A 68 20.24 -0.63 18.08
C VAL A 68 18.86 -1.30 18.06
N PHE A 69 18.78 -2.46 17.42
CA PHE A 69 17.61 -3.33 17.48
C PHE A 69 17.82 -4.40 18.56
N LYS A 70 16.84 -4.60 19.44
CA LYS A 70 16.95 -5.51 20.59
C LYS A 70 17.01 -6.99 20.19
N ALA A 71 16.43 -7.36 19.05
CA ALA A 71 16.44 -8.72 18.53
C ALA A 71 16.51 -8.69 17.00
N GLN A 72 17.45 -9.40 16.41
CA GLN A 72 17.59 -9.54 14.95
C GLN A 72 16.31 -10.11 14.32
N ASP A 73 15.70 -11.09 14.98
CA ASP A 73 14.45 -11.71 14.56
C ASP A 73 13.28 -10.72 14.52
N SER A 74 13.31 -9.66 15.34
CA SER A 74 12.23 -8.67 15.39
C SER A 74 12.20 -7.80 14.13
N LEU A 75 13.35 -7.41 13.57
CA LEU A 75 13.37 -6.61 12.34
C LEU A 75 12.94 -7.45 11.14
N HIS A 76 13.43 -8.69 11.06
CA HIS A 76 13.02 -9.63 10.01
C HIS A 76 11.50 -9.84 10.04
N GLN A 77 10.94 -10.18 11.20
CA GLN A 77 9.49 -10.38 11.35
C GLN A 77 8.68 -9.13 11.05
N GLN A 78 9.12 -7.96 11.55
CA GLN A 78 8.42 -6.70 11.33
C GLN A 78 8.45 -6.28 9.86
N PHE A 79 9.59 -6.45 9.20
CA PHE A 79 9.73 -6.17 7.77
C PHE A 79 8.86 -7.11 6.93
N GLY A 80 8.93 -8.42 7.17
CA GLY A 80 8.11 -9.39 6.45
C GLY A 80 6.62 -9.19 6.66
N SER A 81 6.22 -8.81 7.88
CA SER A 81 4.84 -8.43 8.16
C SER A 81 4.43 -7.18 7.37
N ALA A 82 5.29 -6.15 7.32
CA ALA A 82 5.03 -4.94 6.52
C ALA A 82 4.90 -5.28 5.03
N LEU A 83 5.80 -6.10 4.50
CA LEU A 83 5.82 -6.50 3.10
C LEU A 83 4.58 -7.33 2.73
N ALA A 84 4.22 -8.31 3.56
CA ALA A 84 3.03 -9.12 3.34
C ALA A 84 1.75 -8.26 3.36
N GLN A 85 1.62 -7.34 4.33
CA GLN A 85 0.49 -6.42 4.41
C GLN A 85 0.44 -5.45 3.22
N TYR A 86 1.60 -4.99 2.75
CA TYR A 86 1.70 -4.16 1.55
C TYR A 86 1.22 -4.90 0.30
N GLN A 87 1.68 -6.14 0.10
CA GLN A 87 1.25 -6.97 -1.03
C GLN A 87 -0.26 -7.23 -1.02
N VAL A 88 -0.82 -7.54 0.15
CA VAL A 88 -2.29 -7.70 0.31
C VAL A 88 -3.01 -6.41 -0.07
N LEU A 89 -2.53 -5.25 0.37
CA LEU A 89 -3.14 -3.96 0.02
C LEU A 89 -3.10 -3.72 -1.50
N VAL A 90 -1.96 -3.95 -2.15
CA VAL A 90 -1.81 -3.82 -3.62
C VAL A 90 -2.83 -4.72 -4.33
N HIS A 91 -2.95 -5.99 -3.94
CA HIS A 91 -3.91 -6.91 -4.53
C HIS A 91 -5.37 -6.48 -4.34
N ILE A 92 -5.74 -5.93 -3.18
CA ILE A 92 -7.09 -5.41 -2.93
C ILE A 92 -7.36 -4.19 -3.82
N VAL A 93 -6.41 -3.27 -3.93
CA VAL A 93 -6.53 -2.07 -4.77
C VAL A 93 -6.66 -2.47 -6.24
N ASP A 94 -5.84 -3.38 -6.73
CA ASP A 94 -5.91 -3.89 -8.11
C ASP A 94 -7.26 -4.55 -8.40
N ALA A 95 -7.79 -5.34 -7.46
CA ALA A 95 -9.10 -5.97 -7.60
C ALA A 95 -10.23 -4.93 -7.69
N GLU A 96 -10.20 -3.89 -6.86
CA GLU A 96 -11.21 -2.81 -6.90
C GLU A 96 -11.08 -1.97 -8.17
N ILE A 97 -9.86 -1.63 -8.62
CA ILE A 97 -9.63 -0.94 -9.89
C ILE A 97 -10.22 -1.76 -11.05
N ASN A 98 -9.91 -3.05 -11.13
CA ASN A 98 -10.41 -3.92 -12.19
C ASN A 98 -11.95 -4.05 -12.17
N LYS A 99 -12.55 -4.06 -10.98
CA LYS A 99 -14.00 -4.04 -10.81
C LYS A 99 -14.61 -2.75 -11.35
N GLN A 100 -14.06 -1.58 -11.00
CA GLN A 100 -14.53 -0.28 -11.49
C GLN A 100 -14.39 -0.17 -13.01
N ILE A 101 -13.26 -0.65 -13.58
CA ILE A 101 -13.06 -0.72 -15.03
C ILE A 101 -14.13 -1.60 -15.70
N SER A 102 -14.44 -2.76 -15.11
CA SER A 102 -15.45 -3.68 -15.65
C SER A 102 -16.86 -3.07 -15.65
N VAL A 103 -17.21 -2.33 -14.59
CA VAL A 103 -18.49 -1.60 -14.49
C VAL A 103 -18.57 -0.53 -15.57
N GLY A 104 -17.56 0.32 -15.70
CA GLY A 104 -17.53 1.36 -16.73
C GLY A 104 -17.57 0.78 -18.16
N HIS A 105 -16.90 -0.35 -18.40
CA HIS A 105 -16.94 -1.02 -19.70
C HIS A 105 -18.34 -1.56 -20.03
N HIS A 106 -19.08 -2.05 -19.03
CA HIS A 106 -20.47 -2.50 -19.23
C HIS A 106 -21.43 -1.34 -19.52
N GLU A 107 -21.25 -0.20 -18.86
CA GLU A 107 -22.03 1.03 -19.12
C GLU A 107 -21.80 1.56 -20.54
N VAL A 108 -20.54 1.62 -20.99
CA VAL A 108 -20.16 2.05 -22.34
C VAL A 108 -20.77 1.16 -23.44
N LEU A 109 -20.82 -0.16 -23.22
CA LEU A 109 -21.41 -1.11 -24.17
C LEU A 109 -22.94 -1.13 -24.16
N SER A 110 -23.57 -0.65 -23.08
CA SER A 110 -25.03 -0.49 -22.98
C SER A 110 -25.54 0.81 -23.64
N HIS A 111 -24.64 1.72 -24.01
CA HIS A 111 -24.95 2.95 -24.74
C HIS A 111 -25.10 2.66 -26.23
N ASP A 112 -26.25 3.03 -26.80
CA ASP A 112 -26.57 2.84 -28.22
C ASP A 112 -25.58 3.65 -29.08
N PRO A 113 -24.94 3.08 -30.12
CA PRO A 113 -23.90 3.75 -30.91
C PRO A 113 -24.35 5.06 -31.60
N ALA A 114 -25.66 5.35 -31.63
CA ALA A 114 -26.22 6.59 -32.19
C ALA A 114 -26.05 7.82 -31.29
N ASP A 115 -25.65 7.66 -30.01
CA ASP A 115 -25.54 8.78 -29.07
C ASP A 115 -24.16 9.45 -29.08
N TRP A 116 -23.12 8.77 -29.60
CA TRP A 116 -21.74 9.30 -29.68
C TRP A 116 -21.59 10.51 -30.60
N ASP A 117 -22.52 10.73 -31.54
CA ASP A 117 -22.52 11.89 -32.43
C ASP A 117 -23.04 13.18 -31.77
N ASN A 118 -23.65 13.11 -30.57
CA ASN A 118 -24.22 14.27 -29.86
C ASN A 118 -23.50 14.62 -28.54
N ILE A 119 -22.45 13.88 -28.16
CA ILE A 119 -21.70 14.17 -26.93
C ILE A 119 -20.63 15.21 -27.25
N ALA A 120 -20.91 16.48 -26.94
CA ALA A 120 -19.85 17.46 -26.71
C ALA A 120 -18.86 16.84 -25.69
N PRO A 121 -17.54 17.03 -25.85
CA PRO A 121 -16.55 16.36 -25.02
C PRO A 121 -16.62 16.88 -23.58
N GLU A 122 -17.59 16.38 -22.81
CA GLU A 122 -17.62 16.56 -21.37
C GLU A 122 -16.55 15.65 -20.80
N MET A 123 -15.51 16.32 -20.29
CA MET A 123 -14.40 15.80 -19.54
C MET A 123 -14.93 14.79 -18.52
N ILE A 124 -14.51 13.52 -18.64
CA ILE A 124 -14.86 12.44 -17.70
C ILE A 124 -14.60 12.94 -16.29
N VAL A 125 -15.67 13.21 -15.54
CA VAL A 125 -15.56 13.61 -14.14
C VAL A 125 -15.17 12.35 -13.38
N LEU A 126 -13.88 12.26 -13.02
CA LEU A 126 -13.40 11.25 -12.08
C LEU A 126 -14.31 11.28 -10.84
N PRO A 127 -14.87 10.13 -10.41
CA PRO A 127 -15.63 10.09 -9.17
C PRO A 127 -14.72 10.57 -8.05
N LYS A 128 -15.19 11.53 -7.24
CA LYS A 128 -14.46 11.88 -6.02
C LYS A 128 -14.36 10.62 -5.17
N LEU A 129 -13.14 10.21 -4.87
CA LEU A 129 -12.85 9.23 -3.83
C LEU A 129 -13.44 9.77 -2.53
N ASP A 130 -14.61 9.24 -2.18
CA ASP A 130 -15.23 9.46 -0.91
C ASP A 130 -14.40 8.73 0.16
N GLU A 131 -13.71 9.48 1.01
CA GLU A 131 -12.97 8.96 2.18
C GLU A 131 -13.89 8.34 3.25
N SER A 132 -15.21 8.22 3.02
CA SER A 132 -16.20 7.87 4.05
C SER A 132 -16.74 6.44 4.05
N THR A 133 -16.33 5.55 3.14
CA THR A 133 -16.80 4.15 3.21
C THR A 133 -16.03 3.38 4.29
N PRO A 134 -16.67 2.93 5.38
CA PRO A 134 -16.00 2.11 6.37
C PRO A 134 -15.75 0.73 5.76
N ILE A 135 -14.46 0.39 5.65
CA ILE A 135 -14.03 -0.97 5.32
C ILE A 135 -14.51 -1.85 6.48
N THR A 136 -15.56 -2.62 6.27
CA THR A 136 -16.10 -3.51 7.30
C THR A 136 -15.16 -4.71 7.42
N ALA A 137 -14.79 -5.00 8.67
CA ALA A 137 -13.84 -6.05 9.08
C ALA A 137 -14.29 -7.46 8.70
#